data_AF-A0A846DQD9-F1
#
_entry.id   AF-A0A846DQD9-F1
#
_cell.length_a   1.000
_cell.length_b   1.000
_cell.length_c   1.000
_cell.angle_alpha   90.00
_cell.angle_beta   90.00
_cell.angle_gamma   90.00
#
_symmetry.space_group_name_H-M   'P 1'
#
loop_
_entity.id
_entity.type
_entity.pdbx_description
1 polymer ?
#
loop_
_entity_poly.entity_id
_entity_poly.type
_entity_poly.pdbx_seq_one_letter_code
_entity_poly.pdbx_strand_id
1 'polypeptide(L)' 'MASYKFSEDTIKDINEICDYIAQNNPHSASNLFDAIRQKCKLVANFPNMGKRYEQVRPNLRGFLLSAQVMHE' A
#
# COMPACT_ATOMS: atom_id res chain seq x y z
N MET A 1 -3.80 -15.98 12.08
CA MET A 1 -3.75 -15.32 10.75
C MET A 1 -3.70 -13.83 10.99
N ALA A 2 -2.73 -13.13 10.40
CA ALA A 2 -2.61 -11.71 10.62
C ALA A 2 -3.74 -10.95 9.90
N SER A 3 -4.53 -10.18 10.65
CA SER A 3 -5.67 -9.43 10.14
C SER A 3 -5.24 -7.97 9.94
N TYR A 4 -5.37 -7.46 8.71
CA TYR A 4 -5.24 -6.04 8.41
C TYR A 4 -6.62 -5.43 8.17
N LYS A 5 -6.80 -4.16 8.52
CA LYS A 5 -8.02 -3.39 8.24
C LYS A 5 -7.62 -2.14 7.47
N PHE A 6 -8.37 -1.84 6.42
CA PHE A 6 -8.30 -0.56 5.75
C PHE A 6 -9.37 0.36 6.34
N SER A 7 -9.07 1.65 6.46
CA SER A 7 -10.11 2.66 6.67
C SER A 7 -10.91 2.83 5.39
N GLU A 8 -12.15 3.32 5.53
CA GLU A 8 -13.05 3.57 4.40
C GLU A 8 -12.42 4.54 3.38
N ASP A 9 -11.73 5.59 3.86
CA ASP A 9 -10.96 6.50 3.01
C ASP A 9 -9.93 5.75 2.16
N THR A 10 -9.13 4.88 2.80
CA THR A 10 -8.09 4.10 2.11
C THR A 10 -8.67 3.16 1.05
N ILE A 11 -9.85 2.58 1.29
CA ILE A 11 -10.52 1.73 0.29
C ILE A 11 -10.91 2.59 -0.92
N LYS A 12 -11.41 3.80 -0.67
CA LYS A 12 -11.81 4.75 -1.71
C LYS A 12 -10.60 5.23 -2.51
N ASP A 13 -9.50 5.59 -1.85
CA ASP A 13 -8.23 5.95 -2.49
C ASP A 13 -7.70 4.82 -3.38
N ILE A 14 -7.69 3.57 -2.90
CA ILE A 14 -7.24 2.41 -3.70
C ILE A 14 -8.12 2.23 -4.94
N ASN A 15 -9.43 2.42 -4.79
CA ASN A 15 -10.37 2.27 -5.89
C ASN A 15 -10.18 3.37 -6.95
N GLU A 16 -10.04 4.63 -6.53
CA GLU A 16 -9.73 5.77 -7.41
C GLU A 16 -8.40 5.57 -8.16
N ILE A 17 -7.35 5.12 -7.46
CA ILE A 17 -6.05 4.84 -8.08
C ILE A 17 -6.17 3.70 -9.10
N CYS A 18 -6.90 2.63 -8.75
CA CYS A 18 -7.13 1.51 -9.67
C CYS A 18 -7.94 1.93 -10.88
N ASP A 19 -9.00 2.73 -10.72
CA ASP A 19 -9.81 3.24 -11.82
C ASP A 19 -8.96 4.11 -12.75
N TYR A 20 -8.20 5.05 -12.19
CA TYR A 20 -7.30 5.91 -12.93
C TYR A 20 -6.25 5.12 -13.73
N ILE A 21 -5.64 4.12 -13.12
CA ILE A 21 -4.67 3.25 -13.83
C ILE A 21 -5.40 2.37 -14.84
N ALA A 22 -6.60 1.88 -14.55
CA ALA A 22 -7.36 1.01 -15.43
C ALA A 22 -7.80 1.69 -16.72
N GLN A 23 -8.04 3.02 -16.68
CA GLN A 23 -8.29 3.82 -17.88
C GLN A 23 -7.14 3.75 -18.89
N ASN A 24 -5.90 3.62 -18.42
CA ASN A 24 -4.72 3.53 -19.29
C ASN A 24 -4.22 2.10 -19.49
N ASN A 25 -4.18 1.29 -18.43
CA ASN A 25 -3.76 -0.10 -18.46
C ASN A 25 -4.41 -0.95 -17.32
N PRO A 26 -5.49 -1.69 -17.60
CA PRO A 26 -6.21 -2.49 -16.58
C PRO A 26 -5.37 -3.63 -15.99
N HIS A 27 -4.39 -4.14 -16.74
CA HIS A 27 -3.41 -5.11 -16.23
C HIS A 27 -2.52 -4.50 -15.14
N SER A 28 -2.07 -3.26 -15.29
CA SER A 28 -1.29 -2.57 -14.27
C SER A 28 -2.10 -2.32 -13.00
N ALA A 29 -3.39 -1.99 -13.13
CA ALA A 29 -4.29 -1.82 -11.99
C ALA A 29 -4.40 -3.11 -11.16
N SER A 30 -4.59 -4.25 -11.84
CA SER A 30 -4.61 -5.57 -11.20
C SER A 30 -3.28 -5.90 -10.50
N ASN A 31 -2.15 -5.59 -11.15
CA ASN A 31 -0.82 -5.84 -10.59
C ASN A 31 -0.54 -4.97 -9.34
N LEU A 32 -0.98 -3.71 -9.36
CA LEU A 32 -0.90 -2.81 -8.20
C LEU A 32 -1.73 -3.37 -7.04
N PHE A 33 -2.95 -3.80 -7.31
CA PHE A 33 -3.84 -4.35 -6.29
C PHE A 33 -3.26 -5.61 -5.65
N ASP A 34 -2.68 -6.52 -6.44
CA ASP A 34 -1.98 -7.69 -5.92
C ASP A 34 -0.76 -7.29 -5.07
N ALA A 35 0.05 -6.34 -5.55
CA ALA A 35 1.21 -5.84 -4.81
C ALA A 35 0.81 -5.21 -3.46
N ILE A 36 -0.28 -4.44 -3.41
CA ILE A 36 -0.85 -3.89 -2.17
C ILE A 36 -1.27 -5.03 -1.23
N ARG A 37 -2.01 -6.02 -1.71
CA ARG A 37 -2.44 -7.16 -0.90
C ARG A 37 -1.27 -7.96 -0.35
N GLN A 38 -0.26 -8.23 -1.17
CA GLN A 38 0.95 -8.95 -0.75
C GLN A 38 1.70 -8.16 0.34
N LYS A 39 1.87 -6.85 0.16
CA LYS A 39 2.50 -5.98 1.18
C LYS A 39 1.69 -5.95 2.47
N CYS A 40 0.37 -5.78 2.39
CA CYS A 40 -0.48 -5.78 3.58
C CYS A 40 -0.39 -7.10 4.33
N LYS A 41 -0.32 -8.23 3.62
CA LYS A 41 -0.11 -9.55 4.24
C LYS A 41 1.27 -9.65 4.92
N LEU A 42 2.33 -9.11 4.30
CA LEU A 42 3.66 -9.03 4.89
C LEU A 42 3.70 -8.15 6.14
N VAL A 43 3.14 -6.94 6.09
CA VAL A 43 3.08 -6.01 7.24
C VAL A 43 2.24 -6.60 8.36
N ALA A 44 1.13 -7.28 8.03
CA ALA A 44 0.32 -7.96 9.02
C ALA A 44 1.12 -9.08 9.70
N ASN A 45 1.92 -9.85 8.93
CA ASN A 45 2.75 -10.92 9.47
C ASN A 45 4.00 -10.41 10.22
N PHE A 46 4.52 -9.24 9.82
CA PHE A 46 5.70 -8.60 10.38
C PHE A 46 5.38 -7.14 10.74
N PRO A 47 4.61 -6.89 11.82
CA PRO A 47 4.17 -5.54 12.17
C PRO A 47 5.34 -4.61 12.51
N ASN A 48 6.47 -5.15 12.98
CA ASN A 48 7.71 -4.42 13.27
C ASN A 48 8.55 -4.06 12.05
N MET A 49 8.08 -4.36 10.83
CA MET A 49 8.77 -4.01 9.59
C MET A 49 8.38 -2.60 9.13
N GLY A 50 9.32 -1.89 8.49
CA GLY A 50 9.10 -0.55 7.96
C GLY A 50 9.71 0.57 8.80
N LYS A 51 9.70 1.79 8.26
CA LYS A 51 10.30 2.95 8.90
C LYS A 51 9.30 3.55 9.89
N ARG A 52 9.75 3.81 11.12
CA ARG A 52 8.94 4.53 12.11
C ARG A 52 8.94 6.02 11.76
N TYR A 53 7.75 6.59 11.64
CA TYR A 53 7.53 8.01 11.41
C TYR A 53 6.99 8.64 12.69
N GLU A 54 7.70 8.44 13.80
CA GLU A 54 7.33 8.98 15.12
C GLU A 54 7.22 10.51 15.11
N GLN A 55 7.93 11.17 14.18
CA GLN A 55 7.85 12.62 13.98
C GLN A 55 6.54 13.11 13.37
N VAL A 56 5.80 12.25 12.65
CA VAL A 56 4.50 12.59 12.04
C VAL A 56 3.38 12.21 12.98
N ARG A 57 3.39 10.97 13.48
CA ARG A 57 2.47 10.50 14.53
C ARG A 57 3.13 9.39 15.36
N PRO A 58 2.90 9.35 16.67
CA PRO A 58 3.30 8.21 17.49
C PRO A 58 2.63 6.93 16.94
N ASN A 59 3.37 5.82 16.90
CA ASN A 59 2.98 4.54 16.28
C ASN A 59 2.76 4.54 14.75
N LEU A 60 3.07 5.63 14.03
CA LEU A 60 3.00 5.60 12.57
C LEU A 60 4.19 4.84 11.98
N ARG A 61 3.90 3.82 11.16
CA ARG A 61 4.90 3.09 10.38
C ARG A 61 4.56 3.22 8.91
N GLY A 62 5.53 3.68 8.13
CA GLY A 62 5.40 3.78 6.69
C GLY A 62 6.15 2.64 6.01
N PHE A 63 5.53 2.13 4.95
CA PHE A 63 6.08 1.06 4.13
C PHE A 63 5.99 1.47 2.66
N LEU A 64 7.08 1.30 1.92
CA LEU A 64 7.09 1.53 0.47
C LEU A 64 6.49 0.31 -0.25
N LEU A 65 5.40 0.53 -0.96
CA LEU A 65 4.67 -0.50 -1.73
C LEU A 65 5.48 -0.97 -2.94
N SER A 66 6.13 -0.05 -3.64
CA SER A 66 7.16 -0.35 -4.62
C SER A 66 8.11 0.83 -4.68
N ALA A 67 9.41 0.55 -4.70
CA ALA A 67 10.40 1.54 -5.05
C ALA A 67 10.44 1.59 -6.58
N GLN A 68 9.53 2.32 -7.22
CA GLN A 68 9.97 3.01 -8.43
C GLN A 68 10.85 4.16 -7.93
N VAL A 69 12.11 3.82 -7.66
CA VAL A 69 13.16 4.83 -7.58
C VAL A 69 13.17 5.44 -8.97
N MET A 70 12.58 6.62 -9.12
CA MET A 70 12.90 7.48 -10.25
C MET A 70 14.36 7.85 -10.03
N HIS A 71 15.25 7.09 -10.68
CA HIS A 71 16.65 7.44 -10.81
C HIS A 71 16.69 8.48 -11.93
N GLU A 72 17.10 9.70 -11.59
CA GLU A 72 17.51 10.73 -12.54
C GLU A 72 18.84 10.33 -13.21
#